data_AF-A0A922WV53-F1
#
_entry.id   AF-A0A922WV53-F1
#
_cell.length_a   1.000
_cell.length_b   1.000
_cell.length_c   1.000
_cell.angle_alpha   90.00
_cell.angle_beta   90.00
_cell.angle_gamma   90.00
#
_symmetry.space_group_name_H-M   'P 1'
#
loop_
_entity.id
_entity.type
_entity.pdbx_description
1 polymer ?
#
loop_
_entity_poly.entity_id
_entity_poly.type
_entity_poly.pdbx_seq_one_letter_code
_entity_poly.pdbx_strand_id
1 'polypeptide(L)'
;MLMTATATVLMVLQQAPAEGTDWDAEFGVEEKVRDPETGELPVDPYTQSNANAGATPYDSAALVADFGGREGIRQIAIRTVELSEADPRIADIFAAHDMVRLKRTLDEQFCYLLGAGCEYTGRDMRAAHAGLGATKADLNALVENLQTAMQEAGVPFAAQNRLLAKLAPMSKEVVER
;
A
#
# COMPACT_ATOMS: atom_id res chain seq x y z
N MET A 1 -69.14 -1.05 -38.54
CA MET A 1 -68.62 0.19 -37.94
C MET A 1 -67.33 -0.16 -37.22
N LEU A 2 -66.18 0.06 -37.87
CA LEU A 2 -64.85 -0.15 -37.29
C LEU A 2 -64.49 1.07 -36.44
N MET A 3 -64.19 0.87 -35.15
CA MET A 3 -63.51 1.87 -34.33
C MET A 3 -62.01 1.54 -34.30
N THR A 4 -61.21 2.35 -35.00
CA THR A 4 -59.75 2.34 -34.93
C THR A 4 -59.33 3.04 -33.64
N ALA A 5 -58.74 2.30 -32.71
CA ALA A 5 -58.05 2.86 -31.55
C ALA A 5 -56.62 3.21 -31.94
N THR A 6 -56.29 4.49 -32.03
CA THR A 6 -54.92 4.97 -32.15
C THR A 6 -54.25 4.93 -30.77
N ALA A 7 -53.35 3.97 -30.57
CA ALA A 7 -52.45 3.95 -29.43
C ALA A 7 -51.28 4.91 -29.69
N THR A 8 -51.25 6.04 -28.99
CA THR A 8 -50.11 6.97 -29.00
C THR A 8 -49.01 6.39 -28.12
N VAL A 9 -48.01 5.77 -28.72
CA VAL A 9 -46.77 5.37 -28.03
C VAL A 9 -45.95 6.65 -27.80
N LEU A 10 -45.91 7.12 -26.56
CA LEU A 10 -45.01 8.20 -26.15
C LEU A 10 -43.59 7.61 -26.05
N MET A 11 -42.80 7.72 -27.13
CA MET A 11 -41.36 7.49 -27.09
C MET A 11 -40.72 8.56 -26.21
N VAL A 12 -40.33 8.20 -24.99
CA VAL A 12 -39.37 8.98 -24.21
C VAL A 12 -38.03 8.84 -24.93
N LEU A 13 -37.60 9.89 -25.61
CA LEU A 13 -36.23 10.00 -26.11
C LEU A 13 -35.28 9.99 -24.90
N GLN A 14 -34.73 8.82 -24.58
CA GLN A 14 -33.51 8.73 -23.78
C GLN A 14 -32.43 9.45 -24.59
N GLN A 15 -32.15 10.71 -24.22
CA GLN A 15 -31.00 11.43 -24.75
C GLN A 15 -29.77 10.65 -24.26
N ALA A 16 -28.99 10.13 -25.20
CA ALA A 16 -27.66 9.61 -24.89
C ALA A 16 -26.85 10.71 -24.19
N PRO A 17 -25.95 10.38 -23.24
CA PRO A 17 -25.06 11.37 -22.64
C PRO A 17 -24.34 12.12 -23.77
N ALA A 18 -24.25 13.44 -23.65
CA ALA A 18 -23.68 14.31 -24.68
C ALA A 18 -22.29 13.82 -25.08
N GLU A 19 -22.14 13.39 -26.33
CA GLU A 19 -20.83 13.05 -26.90
C GLU A 19 -19.96 14.32 -26.86
N GLY A 20 -18.90 14.30 -26.05
CA GLY A 20 -17.94 15.40 -25.93
C GLY A 20 -17.96 16.18 -24.62
N THR A 21 -18.82 15.84 -23.64
CA THR A 21 -18.72 16.41 -22.30
C THR A 21 -17.62 15.70 -21.50
N ASP A 22 -16.60 16.47 -21.13
CA ASP A 22 -15.60 16.07 -20.14
C ASP A 22 -16.21 16.24 -18.74
N TRP A 23 -16.92 15.18 -18.31
CA TRP A 23 -17.56 15.13 -17.01
C TRP A 23 -16.55 15.21 -15.87
N ASP A 24 -15.33 14.75 -16.07
CA ASP A 24 -14.27 14.81 -15.06
C ASP A 24 -13.88 16.26 -14.80
N ALA A 25 -13.70 17.06 -15.85
CA ALA A 25 -13.50 18.51 -15.72
C ALA A 25 -14.72 19.24 -15.12
N GLU A 26 -15.94 18.87 -15.49
CA GLU A 26 -17.17 19.49 -14.99
C GLU A 26 -17.38 19.25 -13.48
N PHE A 27 -17.07 18.05 -13.00
CA PHE A 27 -17.15 17.69 -11.59
C PHE A 27 -15.85 17.97 -10.81
N GLY A 28 -14.83 18.55 -11.46
CA GLY A 28 -13.55 18.88 -10.83
C GLY A 28 -12.77 17.65 -10.37
N VAL A 29 -12.91 16.52 -11.06
CA VAL A 29 -12.11 15.32 -10.85
C VAL A 29 -10.71 15.59 -11.41
N GLU A 30 -9.79 15.94 -10.51
CA GLU A 30 -8.38 16.08 -10.89
C GLU A 30 -7.76 14.70 -11.14
N GLU A 31 -7.34 14.45 -12.39
CA GLU A 31 -6.55 13.27 -12.72
C GLU A 31 -5.20 13.35 -12.00
N LYS A 32 -4.92 12.38 -11.13
CA LYS A 32 -3.62 12.31 -10.43
C LYS A 32 -2.55 11.82 -11.39
N VAL A 33 -1.75 12.75 -11.90
CA VAL A 33 -0.59 12.46 -12.76
C VAL A 33 0.60 12.02 -11.91
N ARG A 34 1.31 10.98 -12.36
CA ARG A 34 2.54 10.51 -11.71
C ARG A 34 3.64 11.54 -11.83
N ASP A 35 4.39 11.73 -10.77
CA ASP A 35 5.59 12.56 -10.76
C ASP A 35 6.65 11.97 -11.71
N PRO A 36 7.25 12.77 -12.61
CA PRO A 36 8.14 12.25 -13.64
C PRO A 36 9.50 11.79 -13.12
N GLU A 37 9.92 12.22 -11.92
CA GLU A 37 11.21 11.84 -11.35
C GLU A 37 11.10 10.55 -10.53
N THR A 38 10.05 10.47 -9.70
CA THR A 38 9.84 9.38 -8.74
C THR A 38 8.91 8.29 -9.26
N GLY A 39 8.02 8.62 -10.20
CA GLY A 39 6.94 7.76 -10.67
C GLY A 39 5.76 7.63 -9.68
N GLU A 40 5.79 8.36 -8.57
CA GLU A 40 4.76 8.30 -7.52
C GLU A 40 3.55 9.18 -7.84
N LEU A 41 2.40 8.80 -7.32
CA LEU A 41 1.23 9.67 -7.29
C LEU A 41 1.40 10.76 -6.21
N PRO A 42 0.92 11.99 -6.46
CA PRO A 42 0.97 13.06 -5.46
C PRO A 42 0.14 12.68 -4.23
N VAL A 43 0.66 13.06 -3.06
CA VAL A 43 0.01 12.87 -1.76
C VAL A 43 -0.09 14.20 -1.03
N ASP A 44 -1.08 14.33 -0.15
CA ASP A 44 -1.19 15.50 0.72
C ASP A 44 0.08 15.68 1.56
N PRO A 45 0.55 16.92 1.76
CA PRO A 45 1.73 17.20 2.56
C PRO A 45 1.62 16.63 3.99
N TYR A 46 2.72 16.09 4.50
CA TYR A 46 2.85 15.62 5.88
C TYR A 46 4.29 15.79 6.35
N THR A 47 4.50 15.81 7.66
CA THR A 47 5.84 15.91 8.24
C THR A 47 6.59 14.59 8.09
N GLN A 48 7.66 14.59 7.30
CA GLN A 48 8.58 13.46 7.20
C GLN A 48 9.48 13.42 8.43
N SER A 49 9.60 12.25 9.05
CA SER A 49 10.44 12.03 10.22
C SER A 49 10.72 10.55 10.39
N ASN A 50 11.95 10.21 10.79
CA ASN A 50 12.30 8.85 11.19
C ASN A 50 11.44 8.33 12.36
N ALA A 51 10.85 9.22 13.17
CA ALA A 51 9.91 8.83 14.22
C ALA A 51 8.65 8.15 13.66
N ASN A 52 8.29 8.42 12.40
CA ASN A 52 7.14 7.83 11.74
C ASN A 52 7.32 6.32 11.47
N ALA A 53 8.56 5.80 11.54
CA ALA A 53 8.85 4.39 11.27
C ALA A 53 8.28 3.45 12.35
N GLY A 54 7.82 3.99 13.48
CA GLY A 54 7.12 3.28 14.55
C GLY A 54 8.01 2.59 15.60
N ALA A 55 9.33 2.53 15.40
CA ALA A 55 10.28 2.08 16.40
C ALA A 55 11.69 2.65 16.13
N THR A 56 12.56 2.62 17.14
CA THR A 56 13.99 2.97 16.95
C THR A 56 14.73 1.88 16.17
N PRO A 57 15.81 2.21 15.44
CA PRO A 57 16.57 1.22 14.70
C PRO A 57 17.36 0.29 15.62
N TYR A 58 17.78 -0.87 15.11
CA TYR A 58 18.87 -1.63 15.71
C TYR A 58 20.22 -0.95 15.46
N ASP A 59 21.20 -1.28 16.29
CA ASP A 59 22.61 -0.97 16.05
C ASP A 59 23.38 -2.30 15.97
N SER A 60 23.33 -2.92 14.78
CA SER A 60 23.92 -4.25 14.57
C SER A 60 24.26 -4.50 13.10
N ALA A 61 25.54 -4.34 12.75
CA ALA A 61 26.04 -4.68 11.42
C ALA A 61 25.86 -6.17 11.07
N ALA A 62 25.91 -7.06 12.07
CA ALA A 62 25.66 -8.48 11.89
C ALA A 62 24.20 -8.75 11.46
N LEU A 63 23.23 -8.08 12.10
CA LEU A 63 21.82 -8.20 11.71
C LEU A 63 21.58 -7.65 10.29
N VAL A 64 22.22 -6.54 9.93
CA VAL A 64 22.16 -6.02 8.56
C VAL A 64 22.74 -7.03 7.56
N ALA A 65 23.85 -7.70 7.91
CA ALA A 65 24.44 -8.75 7.08
C ALA A 65 23.53 -9.99 6.94
N ASP A 66 22.84 -10.40 8.00
CA ASP A 66 21.85 -11.49 7.98
C ASP A 66 20.70 -11.23 6.99
N PHE A 67 20.38 -9.95 6.74
CA PHE A 67 19.38 -9.51 5.76
C PHE A 67 19.97 -9.22 4.37
N GLY A 68 21.25 -9.51 4.12
CA GLY A 68 21.89 -9.26 2.83
C GLY A 68 22.22 -7.78 2.57
N GLY A 69 22.36 -6.98 3.62
CA GLY A 69 22.59 -5.54 3.50
C GLY A 69 21.39 -4.78 2.94
N ARG A 70 21.61 -3.53 2.49
CA ARG A 70 20.53 -2.67 1.97
C ARG A 70 19.80 -3.28 0.78
N GLU A 71 20.52 -3.95 -0.11
CA GLU A 71 19.91 -4.58 -1.28
C GLU A 71 19.03 -5.77 -0.89
N GLY A 72 19.49 -6.66 0.01
CA GLY A 72 18.67 -7.77 0.49
C GLY A 72 17.42 -7.29 1.22
N ILE A 73 17.52 -6.23 2.02
CA ILE A 73 16.38 -5.60 2.69
C ILE A 73 15.36 -5.08 1.67
N ARG A 74 15.83 -4.36 0.64
CA ARG A 74 14.99 -3.88 -0.45
C ARG A 74 14.25 -5.00 -1.16
N GLN A 75 14.95 -6.09 -1.49
CA GLN A 75 14.35 -7.24 -2.16
C GLN A 75 13.30 -7.92 -1.27
N ILE A 76 13.53 -8.04 0.04
CA ILE A 76 12.55 -8.57 1.00
C ILE A 76 11.30 -7.68 1.06
N ALA A 77 11.45 -6.36 1.10
CA ALA A 77 10.31 -5.44 1.09
C ALA A 77 9.49 -5.56 -0.20
N ILE A 78 10.14 -5.52 -1.36
CA ILE A 78 9.48 -5.70 -2.67
C ILE A 78 8.74 -7.04 -2.71
N ARG A 79 9.42 -8.13 -2.31
CA ARG A 79 8.85 -9.47 -2.34
C ARG A 79 7.65 -9.61 -1.39
N THR A 80 7.68 -8.95 -0.24
CA THR A 80 6.54 -8.90 0.69
C THR A 80 5.31 -8.27 0.03
N VAL A 81 5.49 -7.19 -0.74
CA VAL A 81 4.39 -6.56 -1.49
C VAL A 81 3.89 -7.50 -2.59
N GLU A 82 4.78 -8.09 -3.38
CA GLU A 82 4.39 -9.00 -4.46
C GLU A 82 3.61 -10.23 -3.97
N LEU A 83 4.02 -10.82 -2.84
CA LEU A 83 3.29 -11.91 -2.20
C LEU A 83 1.91 -11.45 -1.72
N SER A 84 1.80 -10.22 -1.25
CA SER A 84 0.53 -9.65 -0.79
C SER A 84 -0.41 -9.28 -1.94
N GLU A 85 0.12 -8.84 -3.08
CA GLU A 85 -0.62 -8.66 -4.33
C GLU A 85 -1.17 -9.99 -4.87
N ALA A 86 -0.49 -11.10 -4.59
CA ALA A 86 -0.89 -12.44 -5.02
C ALA A 86 -1.75 -13.21 -3.99
N ASP A 87 -1.90 -12.70 -2.77
CA ASP A 87 -2.63 -13.37 -1.68
C ASP A 87 -4.13 -13.03 -1.76
N PRO A 88 -5.02 -13.98 -2.11
CA PRO A 88 -6.44 -13.70 -2.28
C PRO A 88 -7.14 -13.25 -0.99
N ARG A 89 -6.51 -13.37 0.18
CA ARG A 89 -7.05 -12.86 1.44
C ARG A 89 -6.96 -11.33 1.55
N ILE A 90 -5.94 -10.73 0.94
CA ILE A 90 -5.59 -9.31 1.14
C ILE A 90 -5.32 -8.54 -0.16
N ALA A 91 -5.23 -9.19 -1.32
CA ALA A 91 -4.86 -8.57 -2.60
C ALA A 91 -5.70 -7.33 -2.96
N ASP A 92 -7.00 -7.34 -2.65
CA ASP A 92 -7.90 -6.21 -2.92
C ASP A 92 -7.50 -4.94 -2.15
N ILE A 93 -6.90 -5.07 -0.96
CA ILE A 93 -6.35 -3.94 -0.21
C ILE A 93 -5.24 -3.27 -1.02
N PHE A 94 -4.38 -4.06 -1.67
CA PHE A 94 -3.23 -3.57 -2.40
C PHE A 94 -3.61 -2.98 -3.77
N ALA A 95 -4.61 -3.51 -4.45
CA ALA A 95 -4.98 -3.09 -5.82
C ALA A 95 -5.21 -1.57 -6.00
N ALA A 96 -5.63 -0.86 -4.95
CA ALA A 96 -5.90 0.58 -5.00
C ALA A 96 -4.70 1.49 -4.65
N HIS A 97 -3.54 0.93 -4.30
CA HIS A 97 -2.39 1.69 -3.81
C HIS A 97 -1.39 2.06 -4.90
N ASP A 98 -0.66 3.14 -4.69
CA ASP A 98 0.50 3.47 -5.50
C ASP A 98 1.66 2.52 -5.17
N MET A 99 1.84 1.49 -6.01
CA MET A 99 2.85 0.44 -5.80
C MET A 99 4.28 0.96 -5.80
N VAL A 100 4.57 2.04 -6.51
CA VAL A 100 5.91 2.65 -6.53
C VAL A 100 6.24 3.15 -5.13
N ARG A 101 5.33 3.97 -4.56
CA ARG A 101 5.47 4.53 -3.23
C ARG A 101 5.41 3.48 -2.13
N LEU A 102 4.51 2.50 -2.23
CA LEU A 102 4.40 1.43 -1.24
C LEU A 102 5.69 0.62 -1.14
N LYS A 103 6.23 0.17 -2.28
CA LYS A 103 7.48 -0.62 -2.30
C LYS A 103 8.66 0.18 -1.77
N ARG A 104 8.78 1.47 -2.13
CA ARG A 104 9.83 2.34 -1.58
C ARG A 104 9.69 2.56 -0.07
N THR A 105 8.50 2.94 0.40
CA THR A 105 8.32 3.27 1.82
C THR A 105 8.43 2.04 2.73
N LEU A 106 8.04 0.86 2.27
CA LEU A 106 8.26 -0.39 3.00
C LEU A 106 9.74 -0.77 3.06
N ASP A 107 10.49 -0.60 1.95
CA ASP A 107 11.95 -0.75 1.93
C ASP A 107 12.62 0.21 2.93
N GLU A 108 12.28 1.49 2.87
CA GLU A 108 12.79 2.50 3.82
C GLU A 108 12.51 2.12 5.27
N GLN A 109 11.28 1.68 5.58
CA GLN A 109 10.92 1.30 6.94
C GLN A 109 11.77 0.12 7.42
N PHE A 110 11.91 -0.94 6.61
CA PHE A 110 12.73 -2.10 6.98
C PHE A 110 14.22 -1.71 7.10
N CYS A 111 14.73 -0.93 6.15
CA CYS A 111 16.13 -0.48 6.14
C CYS A 111 16.45 0.37 7.37
N TYR A 112 15.56 1.31 7.72
CA TYR A 112 15.69 2.11 8.93
C TYR A 112 15.67 1.21 10.17
N LEU A 113 14.63 0.39 10.34
CA LEU A 113 14.44 -0.43 11.56
C LEU A 113 15.57 -1.43 11.80
N LEU A 114 16.15 -2.00 10.73
CA LEU A 114 17.29 -2.92 10.81
C LEU A 114 18.62 -2.21 11.07
N GLY A 115 18.68 -0.88 11.02
CA GLY A 115 19.89 -0.10 11.25
C GLY A 115 20.82 -0.05 10.05
N ALA A 116 20.29 -0.17 8.82
CA ALA A 116 21.08 -0.19 7.59
C ALA A 116 21.34 1.21 6.99
N GLY A 117 21.11 2.28 7.77
CA GLY A 117 21.49 3.65 7.43
C GLY A 117 20.56 4.38 6.46
N CYS A 118 19.35 3.87 6.22
CA CYS A 118 18.32 4.62 5.50
C CYS A 118 17.54 5.55 6.43
N GLU A 119 16.92 6.57 5.85
CA GLU A 119 15.85 7.34 6.50
C GLU A 119 14.48 6.77 6.11
N TYR A 120 13.49 6.94 6.98
CA TYR A 120 12.10 6.66 6.67
C TYR A 120 11.36 7.97 6.41
N THR A 121 10.87 8.11 5.19
CA THR A 121 10.19 9.32 4.72
C THR A 121 8.67 9.16 4.65
N GLY A 122 8.14 7.98 4.97
CA GLY A 122 6.70 7.71 4.94
C GLY A 122 5.91 8.37 6.07
N ARG A 123 4.58 8.23 5.98
CA ARG A 123 3.63 8.65 7.03
C ARG A 123 3.80 7.76 8.27
N ASP A 124 3.37 8.24 9.44
CA ASP A 124 3.23 7.38 10.61
C ASP A 124 2.20 6.27 10.34
N MET A 125 2.29 5.16 11.09
CA MET A 125 1.50 3.96 10.80
C MET A 125 -0.01 4.24 10.90
N ARG A 126 -0.45 5.07 11.85
CA ARG A 126 -1.87 5.43 11.96
C ARG A 126 -2.35 6.19 10.74
N ALA A 127 -1.63 7.23 10.32
CA ALA A 127 -2.00 8.03 9.15
C ALA A 127 -1.88 7.26 7.83
N ALA A 128 -0.93 6.33 7.73
CA ALA A 128 -0.73 5.50 6.54
C ALA A 128 -1.85 4.46 6.34
N HIS A 129 -2.42 3.95 7.43
CA HIS A 129 -3.43 2.87 7.39
C HIS A 129 -4.85 3.35 7.71
N ALA A 130 -5.04 4.65 7.95
CA ALA A 130 -6.33 5.23 8.28
C ALA A 130 -7.37 4.98 7.18
N GLY A 131 -8.53 4.46 7.56
CA GLY A 131 -9.67 4.25 6.66
C GLY A 131 -9.53 3.02 5.76
N LEU A 132 -8.47 2.23 5.88
CA LEU A 132 -8.35 0.95 5.19
C LEU A 132 -9.34 -0.09 5.73
N GLY A 133 -9.79 0.06 6.98
CA GLY A 133 -10.66 -0.90 7.62
C GLY A 133 -10.01 -2.26 7.87
N ALA A 134 -8.67 -2.27 7.97
CA ALA A 134 -7.86 -3.47 8.11
C ALA A 134 -8.20 -4.22 9.42
N THR A 135 -8.35 -5.52 9.31
CA THR A 135 -8.61 -6.42 10.43
C THR A 135 -7.33 -7.07 10.94
N LYS A 136 -7.41 -7.71 12.10
CA LYS A 136 -6.32 -8.55 12.59
C LYS A 136 -5.99 -9.73 11.65
N ALA A 137 -6.98 -10.25 10.92
CA ALA A 137 -6.76 -11.35 9.98
C ALA A 137 -5.92 -10.88 8.78
N ASP A 138 -6.19 -9.67 8.27
CA ASP A 138 -5.44 -9.08 7.16
C ASP A 138 -3.98 -8.83 7.56
N LEU A 139 -3.77 -8.26 8.76
CA LEU A 139 -2.42 -8.06 9.28
C LEU A 139 -1.66 -9.37 9.46
N ASN A 140 -2.32 -10.44 9.92
CA ASN A 140 -1.68 -11.75 10.04
C ASN A 140 -1.27 -12.32 8.67
N ALA A 141 -2.12 -12.18 7.64
CA ALA A 141 -1.78 -12.60 6.28
C ALA A 141 -0.56 -11.83 5.74
N LEU A 142 -0.50 -10.51 5.98
CA LEU A 142 0.68 -9.71 5.63
C LEU A 142 1.95 -10.19 6.36
N VAL A 143 1.85 -10.52 7.65
CA VAL A 143 2.99 -11.04 8.44
C VAL A 143 3.47 -12.39 7.90
N GLU A 144 2.56 -13.28 7.49
CA GLU A 144 2.90 -14.55 6.84
C GLU A 144 3.64 -14.34 5.50
N ASN A 145 3.20 -13.34 4.70
CA ASN A 145 3.87 -12.98 3.45
C ASN A 145 5.27 -12.41 3.70
N LEU A 146 5.44 -11.57 4.72
CA LEU A 146 6.76 -11.08 5.14
C LEU A 146 7.68 -12.21 5.62
N GLN A 147 7.18 -13.15 6.41
CA GLN A 147 7.94 -14.33 6.84
C GLN A 147 8.39 -15.17 5.63
N THR A 148 7.49 -15.37 4.66
CA THR A 148 7.80 -16.08 3.42
C THR A 148 8.91 -15.38 2.64
N ALA A 149 8.82 -14.06 2.43
CA ALA A 149 9.85 -13.28 1.74
C ALA A 149 11.23 -13.40 2.42
N MET A 150 11.27 -13.33 3.75
CA MET A 150 12.53 -13.51 4.49
C MET A 150 13.07 -14.94 4.43
N GLN A 151 12.20 -15.97 4.42
CA GLN A 151 12.62 -17.35 4.24
C GLN A 151 13.19 -17.60 2.83
N GLU A 152 12.54 -17.09 1.79
CA GLU A 152 13.04 -17.16 0.41
C GLU A 152 14.40 -16.45 0.26
N ALA A 153 14.61 -15.34 0.98
CA ALA A 153 15.88 -14.63 1.03
C ALA A 153 16.96 -15.32 1.90
N GLY A 154 16.64 -16.43 2.57
CA GLY A 154 17.60 -17.17 3.41
C GLY A 154 17.95 -16.49 4.73
N VAL A 155 17.14 -15.53 5.20
CA VAL A 155 17.37 -14.83 6.47
C VAL A 155 17.21 -15.83 7.63
N PRO A 156 18.17 -15.95 8.56
CA PRO A 156 18.06 -16.84 9.71
C PRO A 156 16.81 -16.53 10.56
N PHE A 157 16.10 -17.56 11.02
CA PHE A 157 14.85 -17.39 11.78
C PHE A 157 14.98 -16.44 12.99
N ALA A 158 16.11 -16.48 13.69
CA ALA A 158 16.39 -15.56 14.78
C ALA A 158 16.44 -14.09 14.32
N ALA A 159 17.03 -13.81 13.15
CA ALA A 159 17.07 -12.48 12.55
C ALA A 159 15.69 -12.03 12.05
N GLN A 160 14.90 -12.93 11.46
CA GLN A 160 13.50 -12.65 11.08
C GLN A 160 12.68 -12.13 12.26
N ASN A 161 12.78 -12.81 13.40
CA ASN A 161 12.06 -12.41 14.62
C ASN A 161 12.48 -11.04 15.16
N ARG A 162 13.69 -10.56 14.84
CA ARG A 162 14.15 -9.22 15.23
C ARG A 162 13.39 -8.14 14.48
N LEU A 163 13.22 -8.29 13.16
CA LEU A 163 12.37 -7.37 12.39
C LEU A 163 10.92 -7.43 12.86
N LEU A 164 10.35 -8.63 13.00
CA LEU A 164 8.97 -8.80 13.46
C LEU A 164 8.74 -8.19 14.86
N ALA A 165 9.71 -8.27 15.76
CA ALA A 165 9.61 -7.65 17.09
C ALA A 165 9.54 -6.11 17.04
N LYS A 166 10.16 -5.47 16.03
CA LYS A 166 10.03 -4.02 15.82
C LYS A 166 8.66 -3.67 15.26
N LEU A 167 8.12 -4.48 14.36
CA LEU A 167 6.84 -4.22 13.67
C LEU A 167 5.61 -4.55 14.53
N ALA A 168 5.65 -5.61 15.35
CA ALA A 168 4.48 -6.11 16.08
C ALA A 168 3.70 -5.07 16.92
N PRO A 169 4.35 -4.13 17.64
CA PRO A 169 3.63 -3.09 18.39
C PRO A 169 2.76 -2.17 17.52
N MET A 170 3.09 -2.00 16.24
CA MET A 170 2.37 -1.13 15.29
C MET A 170 0.98 -1.67 14.93
N SER A 171 0.68 -2.92 15.26
CA SER A 171 -0.65 -3.52 15.08
C SER A 171 -1.79 -2.65 15.65
N LYS A 172 -1.54 -1.91 16.73
CA LYS A 172 -2.51 -0.99 17.37
C LYS A 172 -2.83 0.27 16.54
N GLU A 173 -1.99 0.56 15.55
CA GLU A 173 -2.13 1.72 14.67
C GLU A 173 -2.66 1.32 13.30
N VAL A 174 -2.47 0.05 12.92
CA VAL A 174 -2.85 -0.51 11.62
C VAL A 174 -4.23 -1.16 11.64
N VAL A 175 -4.57 -1.90 12.71
CA VAL A 175 -5.86 -2.62 12.80
C VAL A 175 -6.97 -1.67 13.24
N GLU A 176 -8.05 -1.63 12.48
CA GLU A 176 -9.21 -0.76 12.71
C GLU A 176 -10.48 -1.53 13.12
N ARG A 177 -10.52 -2.86 12.93
CA ARG A 177 -11.68 -3.72 13.21
C ARG A 177 -11.31 -5.06 13.85
#